data_AF-A0A8T5LQ25-F1
#
_entry.id   AF-A0A8T5LQ25-F1
#
_cell.length_a   1.000
_cell.length_b   1.000
_cell.length_c   1.000
_cell.angle_alpha   90.00
_cell.angle_beta   90.00
_cell.angle_gamma   90.00
#
_symmetry.space_group_name_H-M   'P 1'
#
loop_
_entity.id
_entity.type
_entity.pdbx_description
1 polymer ?
#
loop_
_entity_poly.entity_id
_entity_poly.type
_entity_poly.pdbx_seq_one_letter_code
_entity_poly.pdbx_strand_id
1 'polypeptide(L)'
;MALEELRNKIDNINSQIIQLLAERAEVSKKIADEKKKIGKDIYDPDREEELLKKVKAIAEEKGVSKELVEQIFRMIVDNSKKIQNTI
;
A
#
# COMPACT_ATOMS: atom_id res chain seq x y z
N MET A 1 -23.91 20.32 -4.98
CA MET A 1 -22.46 20.60 -5.03
C MET A 1 -22.10 21.01 -6.43
N ALA A 2 -21.35 22.09 -6.59
CA ALA A 2 -20.81 22.52 -7.89
C ALA A 2 -19.66 21.59 -8.32
N LEU A 3 -19.36 21.54 -9.63
CA LEU A 3 -18.28 20.73 -10.19
C LEU A 3 -16.93 20.99 -9.48
N GLU A 4 -16.66 22.24 -9.16
CA GLU A 4 -15.40 22.65 -8.52
C GLU A 4 -15.28 22.12 -7.08
N GLU A 5 -16.38 22.06 -6.33
CA GLU A 5 -16.39 21.48 -4.99
C GLU A 5 -16.09 19.98 -5.01
N LEU A 6 -16.59 19.27 -6.03
CA LEU A 6 -16.30 17.84 -6.22
C LEU A 6 -14.82 17.62 -6.56
N ARG A 7 -14.23 18.48 -7.40
CA ARG A 7 -12.80 18.42 -7.74
C ARG A 7 -11.91 18.67 -6.53
N ASN A 8 -12.21 19.72 -5.76
CA ASN A 8 -11.48 20.01 -4.51
C ASN A 8 -11.56 18.85 -3.52
N LYS A 9 -12.71 18.16 -3.45
CA LYS A 9 -12.84 16.95 -2.63
C LYS A 9 -11.95 15.81 -3.11
N ILE A 10 -11.85 15.60 -4.43
CA ILE A 10 -10.94 14.61 -5.02
C ILE A 10 -9.48 14.97 -4.72
N ASP A 11 -9.10 16.23 -4.86
CA ASP A 11 -7.73 16.68 -4.59
C ASP A 11 -7.33 16.46 -3.14
N ASN A 12 -8.24 16.75 -2.20
CA ASN A 12 -8.01 16.44 -0.80
C ASN A 12 -7.86 14.93 -0.54
N ILE A 13 -8.69 14.09 -1.19
CA ILE A 13 -8.54 12.62 -1.10
C ILE A 13 -7.18 12.18 -1.65
N ASN A 14 -6.74 12.75 -2.77
CA ASN A 14 -5.45 12.44 -3.36
C ASN A 14 -4.29 12.79 -2.41
N SER A 15 -4.35 13.95 -1.75
CA SER A 15 -3.36 14.33 -0.73
C SER A 15 -3.32 13.33 0.43
N GLN A 16 -4.49 12.84 0.89
CA GLN A 16 -4.55 11.82 1.94
C GLN A 16 -3.95 10.48 1.48
N ILE A 17 -4.18 10.07 0.23
CA ILE A 17 -3.57 8.85 -0.32
C ILE A 17 -2.05 8.97 -0.32
N ILE A 18 -1.50 10.11 -0.77
CA ILE A 18 -0.05 10.34 -0.80
C ILE A 18 0.54 10.31 0.61
N GLN A 19 -0.12 10.95 1.57
CA GLN A 19 0.31 10.94 2.97
C GLN A 19 0.35 9.51 3.54
N LEU A 20 -0.70 8.71 3.32
CA LEU A 20 -0.75 7.32 3.77
C LEU A 20 0.32 6.44 3.09
N LEU A 21 0.63 6.69 1.81
CA LEU A 21 1.70 6.00 1.11
C LEU A 21 3.08 6.32 1.72
N ALA A 22 3.32 7.58 2.08
CA ALA A 22 4.57 8.00 2.73
C ALA A 22 4.71 7.33 4.12
N GLU A 23 3.67 7.35 4.94
CA GLU A 23 3.66 6.68 6.24
C GLU A 23 3.91 5.17 6.11
N ARG A 24 3.25 4.52 5.14
CA ARG A 24 3.47 3.09 4.85
C ARG A 24 4.90 2.80 4.41
N ALA A 25 5.53 3.70 3.65
CA ALA A 25 6.92 3.57 3.25
C ALA A 25 7.87 3.63 4.46
N GLU A 26 7.65 4.56 5.39
CA GLU A 26 8.43 4.65 6.64
C GLU A 26 8.31 3.39 7.50
N VAL A 27 7.09 2.84 7.63
CA VAL A 27 6.89 1.54 8.30
C VAL A 27 7.63 0.41 7.56
N SER A 28 7.61 0.43 6.23
CA SER A 28 8.32 -0.57 5.42
C SER A 28 9.84 -0.55 5.62
N LYS A 29 10.43 0.64 5.83
CA LYS A 29 11.86 0.78 6.16
C LYS A 29 12.19 0.14 7.51
N LYS A 30 11.37 0.42 8.53
CA LYS A 30 11.51 -0.20 9.87
C LYS A 30 11.40 -1.73 9.81
N ILE A 31 10.49 -2.26 8.99
CA ILE A 31 10.39 -3.70 8.75
C ILE A 31 11.67 -4.25 8.11
N ALA A 32 12.28 -3.52 7.17
CA ALA A 32 13.57 -3.89 6.58
C ALA A 32 14.66 -4.03 7.66
N ASP A 33 14.78 -3.04 8.54
CA ASP A 33 15.75 -3.04 9.63
C ASP A 33 15.56 -4.25 10.56
N GLU A 34 14.31 -4.55 10.92
CA GLU A 34 14.00 -5.72 11.76
C GLU A 34 14.31 -7.04 11.04
N LYS A 35 13.95 -7.17 9.76
CA LYS A 35 14.28 -8.36 8.94
C LYS A 35 15.79 -8.58 8.86
N LYS A 36 16.57 -7.51 8.67
CA LYS A 36 18.03 -7.53 8.64
C LYS A 36 18.63 -8.02 9.96
N LYS A 37 18.11 -7.54 11.10
CA LYS A 37 18.55 -7.98 12.44
C LYS A 37 18.34 -9.47 12.68
N ILE A 38 17.23 -10.03 12.18
CA ILE A 38 16.88 -11.45 12.37
C ILE A 38 17.30 -12.36 11.21
N GLY A 39 18.00 -11.82 10.21
CA GLY A 39 18.46 -12.58 9.03
C GLY A 39 17.33 -13.10 8.14
N LYS A 40 16.17 -12.43 8.08
CA LYS A 40 15.07 -12.80 7.20
C LYS A 40 15.15 -12.09 5.85
N ASP A 41 14.70 -12.78 4.79
CA ASP A 41 14.62 -12.22 3.45
C ASP A 41 13.53 -11.12 3.33
N ILE A 42 13.82 -10.15 2.47
CA ILE A 42 12.87 -9.10 2.09
C ILE A 42 11.67 -9.70 1.36
N TYR A 43 11.89 -10.66 0.49
CA TYR A 43 10.85 -11.38 -0.23
C TYR A 43 10.13 -12.37 0.71
N ASP A 44 8.81 -12.22 0.81
CA ASP A 44 7.96 -13.00 1.71
C ASP A 44 6.62 -13.28 0.99
N PRO A 45 6.57 -14.32 0.14
CA PRO A 45 5.41 -14.58 -0.73
C PRO A 45 4.13 -14.87 0.06
N ASP A 46 4.24 -15.58 1.18
CA ASP A 46 3.09 -15.90 2.04
C ASP A 46 2.48 -14.61 2.60
N ARG A 47 3.33 -13.69 3.08
CA ARG A 47 2.87 -12.39 3.57
C ARG A 47 2.24 -11.53 2.47
N GLU A 48 2.78 -11.58 1.25
CA GLU A 48 2.19 -10.89 0.09
C GLU A 48 0.82 -11.46 -0.26
N GLU A 49 0.66 -12.78 -0.27
CA GLU A 49 -0.62 -13.44 -0.55
C GLU A 49 -1.68 -13.08 0.51
N GLU A 50 -1.32 -13.12 1.79
CA GLU A 50 -2.20 -12.72 2.89
C GLU A 50 -2.67 -11.26 2.75
N LEU A 51 -1.75 -10.35 2.42
CA LEU A 51 -2.07 -8.95 2.19
C LEU A 51 -3.09 -8.83 1.06
N LEU A 52 -2.86 -9.49 -0.08
CA LEU A 52 -3.75 -9.44 -1.24
C LEU A 52 -5.14 -10.01 -0.93
N LYS A 53 -5.23 -11.13 -0.20
CA LYS A 53 -6.51 -11.68 0.28
C LYS A 53 -7.26 -10.67 1.13
N LYS A 54 -6.58 -10.04 2.09
CA LYS A 54 -7.20 -9.07 3.01
C LYS A 54 -7.72 -7.83 2.28
N VAL A 55 -6.94 -7.24 1.38
CA VAL A 55 -7.37 -6.01 0.69
C VAL A 55 -8.49 -6.27 -0.32
N LYS A 56 -8.53 -7.45 -0.95
CA LYS A 56 -9.65 -7.87 -1.81
C LYS A 56 -10.95 -8.02 -1.02
N ALA A 57 -10.90 -8.58 0.18
CA ALA A 57 -12.07 -8.69 1.05
C ALA A 57 -12.59 -7.30 1.47
N ILE A 58 -11.68 -6.36 1.80
CA ILE A 58 -12.05 -4.98 2.10
C ILE A 58 -12.64 -4.28 0.87
N ALA A 59 -12.08 -4.51 -0.32
CA ALA A 59 -12.59 -3.95 -1.57
C ALA A 59 -14.05 -4.37 -1.80
N GLU A 60 -14.36 -5.66 -1.61
CA GLU A 60 -15.71 -6.20 -1.71
C GLU A 60 -16.68 -5.54 -0.72
N GLU A 61 -16.30 -5.44 0.55
CA GLU A 61 -17.12 -4.81 1.60
C GLU A 61 -17.43 -3.34 1.26
N LYS A 62 -16.47 -2.63 0.65
CA LYS A 62 -16.61 -1.22 0.27
C LYS A 62 -17.21 -1.00 -1.12
N GLY A 63 -17.58 -2.06 -1.85
CA GLY A 63 -18.11 -1.96 -3.21
C GLY A 63 -17.11 -1.41 -4.23
N VAL A 64 -15.81 -1.63 -4.00
CA VAL A 64 -14.72 -1.24 -4.90
C VAL A 64 -14.25 -2.46 -5.69
N SER A 65 -13.82 -2.28 -6.95
CA SER A 65 -13.27 -3.38 -7.76
C SER A 65 -12.09 -4.05 -7.05
N LYS A 66 -12.19 -5.38 -6.90
CA LYS A 66 -11.14 -6.24 -6.34
C LYS A 66 -9.89 -6.20 -7.20
N GLU A 67 -10.07 -6.15 -8.51
CA GLU A 67 -9.00 -6.13 -9.52
C GLU A 67 -8.20 -4.83 -9.40
N LEU A 68 -8.88 -3.68 -9.31
CA LEU A 68 -8.24 -2.39 -9.12
C LEU A 68 -7.43 -2.35 -7.82
N VAL A 69 -8.03 -2.80 -6.71
CA VAL A 69 -7.35 -2.82 -5.41
C VAL A 69 -6.15 -3.76 -5.44
N GLU A 70 -6.28 -4.95 -6.03
CA GLU A 70 -5.14 -5.86 -6.20
C GLU A 70 -4.00 -5.21 -6.97
N GLN A 71 -4.29 -4.57 -8.11
CA GLN A 71 -3.26 -3.92 -8.94
C GLN A 71 -2.53 -2.83 -8.16
N ILE A 72 -3.26 -1.96 -7.47
CA ILE A 72 -2.67 -0.88 -6.65
C ILE A 72 -1.79 -1.48 -5.55
N PHE A 73 -2.28 -2.47 -4.81
CA PHE A 73 -1.52 -3.04 -3.69
C PHE A 73 -0.28 -3.82 -4.14
N ARG A 74 -0.31 -4.48 -5.31
CA ARG A 74 0.88 -5.08 -5.91
C ARG A 74 1.95 -4.01 -6.18
N MET A 75 1.59 -2.90 -6.82
CA MET A 75 2.51 -1.80 -7.08
C MET A 75 3.11 -1.23 -5.79
N ILE A 76 2.29 -1.06 -4.75
CA ILE A 76 2.72 -0.57 -3.44
C ILE A 76 3.73 -1.55 -2.80
N VAL A 77 3.47 -2.85 -2.83
CA VAL A 77 4.35 -3.89 -2.28
C VAL A 77 5.67 -3.93 -3.05
N ASP A 78 5.63 -3.87 -4.38
CA ASP A 78 6.84 -3.85 -5.21
C ASP A 78 7.70 -2.63 -4.92
N ASN A 79 7.09 -1.45 -4.74
CA ASN A 79 7.82 -0.26 -4.31
C ASN A 79 8.42 -0.42 -2.91
N SER A 80 7.72 -1.11 -2.01
CA SER A 80 8.22 -1.36 -0.65
C SER A 80 9.45 -2.26 -0.67
N LYS A 81 9.44 -3.33 -1.46
CA LYS A 81 10.61 -4.20 -1.66
C LYS A 81 11.80 -3.43 -2.22
N LYS A 82 11.57 -2.53 -3.19
CA LYS A 82 12.63 -1.65 -3.72
C LYS A 82 13.26 -0.79 -2.63
N ILE A 83 12.44 -0.14 -1.80
CA ILE A 83 12.93 0.66 -0.66
C ILE A 83 13.72 -0.21 0.33
N GLN A 84 13.19 -1.37 0.68
CA GLN A 84 13.83 -2.29 1.62
C GLN A 84 15.18 -2.82 1.12
N ASN A 85 15.35 -3.00 -0.19
CA ASN A 85 16.60 -3.41 -0.81
C ASN A 85 17.66 -2.30 -0.90
N THR A 86 17.30 -1.04 -0.61
CA THR A 86 18.24 0.11 -0.65
C THR A 86 18.88 0.44 0.70
N ILE A 87 18.58 -0.35 1.75
CA ILE A 87 19.00 -0.15 3.16
C ILE A 87 19.82 -1.35 3.64
#